data_AF-A0A1M7LKA9-F1
#
_entry.id   AF-A0A1M7LKA9-F1
#
_cell.length_a   1.000
_cell.length_b   1.000
_cell.length_c   1.000
_cell.angle_alpha   90.00
_cell.angle_beta   90.00
_cell.angle_gamma   90.00
#
_symmetry.space_group_name_H-M   'P 1'
#
loop_
_entity.id
_entity.type
_entity.pdbx_description
1 polymer ?
#
loop_
_entity_poly.entity_id
_entity_poly.type
_entity_poly.pdbx_seq_one_letter_code
_entity_poly.pdbx_strand_id
1 'polypeptide(L)' 'MKPILLGTLLILLNSLQVAAQKQPGIPQPRGPVDLSDTSNLVIFVILPIVVLVLFFLWRRAMKKRKAEENENAQDG' A
#
# COMPACT_ATOMS: atom_id res chain seq x y z
N MET A 1 -2.40 -14.23 -19.38
CA MET A 1 -3.43 -13.19 -19.14
C MET A 1 -2.74 -11.84 -19.16
N LYS A 2 -3.23 -10.88 -19.97
CA LYS A 2 -2.55 -9.58 -20.14
C LYS A 2 -2.55 -8.82 -18.79
N PRO A 3 -1.39 -8.35 -18.28
CA PRO A 3 -1.31 -7.74 -16.94
C PRO A 3 -2.18 -6.48 -16.81
N ILE A 4 -2.45 -5.82 -17.93
CA ILE A 4 -3.34 -4.67 -18.05
C ILE A 4 -4.78 -5.01 -17.63
N LEU A 5 -5.27 -6.19 -18.01
CA LEU A 5 -6.63 -6.65 -17.67
C LEU A 5 -6.78 -6.97 -16.18
N LEU A 6 -5.71 -7.46 -15.55
CA LEU A 6 -5.69 -7.73 -14.12
C LEU A 6 -5.70 -6.43 -13.30
N GLY A 7 -4.91 -5.43 -13.72
CA GLY A 7 -4.89 -4.11 -13.08
C GLY A 7 -6.23 -3.37 -13.21
N THR A 8 -6.90 -3.45 -14.35
CA THR A 8 -8.22 -2.83 -14.54
C THR A 8 -9.31 -3.52 -13.70
N LEU A 9 -9.26 -4.85 -13.58
CA LEU A 9 -10.19 -5.59 -12.73
C LEU A 9 -10.03 -5.22 -11.24
N LEU A 10 -8.80 -5.06 -10.77
CA LEU A 10 -8.51 -4.65 -9.39
C LEU A 10 -9.02 -3.23 -9.08
N ILE A 11 -8.91 -2.30 -10.03
CA ILE A 11 -9.44 -0.93 -9.88
C ILE A 11 -10.97 -0.94 -9.83
N LEU A 12 -11.63 -1.73 -10.68
CA LEU A 12 -13.09 -1.89 -10.71
C LEU A 12 -13.66 -2.52 -9.44
N LEU A 13 -12.94 -3.47 -8.83
CA LEU A 13 -13.36 -4.10 -7.57
C LEU A 13 -13.24 -3.14 -6.37
N ASN A 14 -12.31 -2.19 -6.41
CA ASN A 14 -12.11 -1.22 -5.33
C ASN A 14 -13.11 -0.05 -5.36
N SER A 15 -13.63 0.33 -6.53
CA SER A 15 -14.56 1.48 -6.65
C SER A 15 -15.94 1.22 -6.02
N LEU A 16 -16.35 -0.05 -5.89
CA LEU A 16 -17.64 -0.45 -5.30
C LEU A 16 -17.68 -0.35 -3.77
N GLN A 17 -16.54 -0.21 -3.10
CA GLN A 17 -16.45 -0.22 -1.63
C GLN A 17 -16.88 1.10 -0.98
N VAL A 18 -16.91 2.22 -1.73
CA VAL A 18 -17.16 3.56 -1.16
C VAL A 18 -18.61 3.73 -0.67
N ALA A 19 -19.58 3.13 -1.38
CA ALA A 19 -20.99 3.23 -1.02
C ALA A 19 -21.42 2.26 0.10
N ALA A 20 -20.64 1.20 0.35
CA ALA A 20 -20.94 0.16 1.35
C ALA A 20 -20.41 0.49 2.76
N GLN A 21 -19.52 1.48 2.89
CA GLN A 21 -18.88 1.82 4.17
C GLN A 21 -19.77 2.61 5.14
N LYS A 22 -20.87 3.22 4.68
CA LYS A 22 -21.74 4.02 5.54
C LYS A 22 -22.93 3.20 6.03
N GLN A 23 -22.76 2.42 7.09
CA GLN A 23 -23.88 1.75 7.75
C GLN A 23 -24.84 2.80 8.36
N PRO A 24 -26.11 2.88 7.92
CA PRO A 24 -27.07 3.79 8.52
C PRO A 24 -27.49 3.28 9.91
N GLY A 25 -27.68 4.20 10.86
CA GLY A 25 -28.22 3.88 12.19
C GLY A 25 -27.20 3.51 13.28
N ILE A 26 -25.90 3.39 12.97
CA ILE A 26 -24.85 3.20 13.98
C ILE A 26 -24.19 4.55 14.31
N PRO A 27 -23.98 4.89 15.59
CA PRO A 27 -23.19 6.05 15.98
C PRO A 27 -21.79 5.95 15.36
N GLN A 28 -21.49 6.86 14.44
CA GLN A 28 -20.15 6.97 13.89
C GLN A 28 -19.22 7.58 14.93
N PRO A 29 -17.93 7.21 14.96
CA PRO A 29 -16.94 7.97 15.73
C PRO A 29 -16.96 9.41 15.20
N ARG A 30 -17.38 10.36 16.03
CA ARG A 30 -17.41 11.79 15.70
C ARG A 30 -16.27 12.46 16.45
N GLY A 31 -15.47 13.26 15.74
CA GLY A 31 -14.36 14.01 16.31
C GLY A 31 -12.99 13.59 15.75
N PRO A 32 -11.91 14.25 16.18
CA PRO A 32 -10.55 13.88 15.79
C PRO A 32 -10.24 12.43 16.19
N VAL A 33 -9.41 11.76 15.40
CA VAL A 33 -8.87 10.44 15.77
C VAL A 33 -8.05 10.60 17.05
N ASP A 34 -8.39 9.85 18.10
CA ASP A 34 -7.61 9.82 19.34
C ASP A 34 -6.37 8.94 19.16
N LEU A 35 -5.21 9.58 19.05
CA LEU A 35 -3.92 8.89 18.89
C LEU A 35 -3.33 8.39 20.22
N SER A 36 -3.99 8.64 21.35
CA SER A 36 -3.64 8.05 22.64
C SER A 36 -4.04 6.58 22.71
N ASP A 37 -5.08 6.18 21.95
CA ASP A 37 -5.42 4.78 21.76
C ASP A 37 -4.36 4.08 20.89
N THR A 38 -3.88 2.95 21.38
CA THR A 38 -2.83 2.16 20.71
C THR A 38 -3.30 1.68 19.34
N SER A 39 -4.58 1.30 19.21
CA SER A 39 -5.12 0.80 17.93
C SER A 39 -5.09 1.90 16.86
N ASN A 40 -5.59 3.08 17.21
CA ASN A 40 -5.56 4.24 16.32
C ASN A 40 -4.14 4.65 15.94
N LEU A 41 -3.21 4.71 16.89
CA LEU A 41 -1.81 5.02 16.61
C LEU A 41 -1.20 4.03 15.60
N VAL A 42 -1.44 2.73 15.82
CA VAL A 42 -0.89 1.68 14.97
C VAL A 42 -1.44 1.78 13.54
N ILE A 43 -2.76 1.90 13.38
CA ILE A 43 -3.41 1.89 12.06
C ILE A 43 -3.10 3.16 11.27
N PHE A 44 -3.19 4.33 11.92
CA PHE A 44 -3.10 5.61 11.23
C PHE A 44 -1.68 6.16 11.11
N VAL A 45 -0.72 5.69 11.93
CA VAL A 45 0.65 6.21 11.94
C VAL A 45 1.69 5.13 11.69
N ILE A 46 1.70 4.05 12.49
CA ILE A 46 2.78 3.05 12.40
C ILE A 46 2.70 2.25 11.10
N LEU A 47 1.51 1.75 10.73
CA LEU A 47 1.29 0.98 9.52
C LEU A 47 1.76 1.73 8.25
N PRO A 48 1.38 3.00 7.99
CA PRO A 48 1.88 3.72 6.82
C PRO A 48 3.40 3.95 6.85
N ILE A 49 3.99 4.20 8.02
CA ILE A 49 5.46 4.32 8.14
C ILE A 49 6.15 2.99 7.78
N VAL A 50 5.64 1.86 8.27
CA VAL A 50 6.19 0.52 7.96
C VAL A 50 6.13 0.25 6.46
N VAL A 51 5.01 0.59 5.80
CA VAL A 51 4.88 0.45 4.34
C VAL A 51 5.93 1.29 3.60
N LEU A 52 6.16 2.53 4.03
CA LEU A 52 7.20 3.38 3.43
C LEU A 52 8.60 2.78 3.62
N VAL A 53 8.93 2.32 4.83
CA VAL A 53 10.23 1.70 5.12
C VAL A 53 10.44 0.46 4.24
N LEU A 54 9.46 -0.44 4.18
CA LEU A 54 9.52 -1.63 3.34
C LEU A 54 9.67 -1.26 1.86
N PHE A 55 8.95 -0.24 1.38
CA PHE A 55 9.07 0.26 0.02
C PHE A 55 10.49 0.75 -0.29
N PHE A 56 11.13 1.50 0.62
CA PHE A 56 12.50 1.96 0.43
C PHE A 56 13.52 0.81 0.43
N LEU A 57 13.35 -0.17 1.31
CA LEU A 57 14.20 -1.36 1.35
C LEU A 57 14.09 -2.16 0.05
N TRP A 58 12.87 -2.40 -0.42
CA TRP A 58 12.62 -3.10 -1.67
C TRP A 58 13.18 -2.33 -2.87
N ARG A 59 12.97 -1.01 -2.92
CA ARG A 59 13.53 -0.15 -3.98
C ARG A 59 15.05 -0.22 -4.04
N ARG A 60 15.72 -0.29 -2.89
CA ARG A 60 17.18 -0.43 -2.83
C ARG A 60 17.62 -1.80 -3.32
N ALA A 61 16.94 -2.88 -2.91
CA ALA A 61 17.25 -4.24 -3.35
C ALA A 61 17.14 -4.39 -4.87
N MET A 62 16.09 -3.83 -5.48
CA MET A 62 15.89 -3.88 -6.94
C MET A 62 16.97 -3.13 -7.74
N LYS A 63 17.50 -2.02 -7.21
CA LYS A 63 18.59 -1.29 -7.87
C LYS A 63 19.89 -2.10 -7.94
N LYS A 64 20.21 -2.89 -6.92
CA LYS A 64 21.42 -3.72 -6.90
C LYS A 64 21.38 -4.80 -7.98
N ARG A 65 20.26 -5.50 -8.08
CA ARG A 65 20.04 -6.56 -9.08
C ARG A 65 20.20 -6.05 -10.52
N LYS A 66 19.73 -4.83 -10.79
CA LYS A 66 19.86 -4.22 -12.12
C LYS A 66 21.28 -3.78 -12.45
N ALA A 67 22.10 -3.42 -11.45
CA ALA A 67 23.50 -3.06 -11.68
C ALA A 67 24.33 -4.31 -12.04
N GLU A 68 24.14 -5.40 -11.30
CA GLU A 68 24.81 -6.69 -11.54
C GLU A 68 24.45 -7.29 -12.92
N GLU A 69 23.20 -7.13 -13.37
CA GLU A 69 22.76 -7.57 -14.70
C GLU A 69 23.46 -6.81 -15.85
N ASN A 70 23.68 -5.50 -15.70
CA ASN A 70 24.36 -4.71 -16.74
C ASN A 70 25.87 -4.99 -16.80
N GLU A 71 26.50 -5.32 -15.68
CA GLU A 71 27.93 -5.65 -15.61
C GLU A 71 28.19 -7.00 -16.30
N ASN A 72 27.38 -8.02 -16.02
CA ASN A 72 27.47 -9.32 -16.69
C ASN A 72 27.13 -9.26 -18.20
N ALA A 73 26.32 -8.29 -18.63
CA ALA A 73 26.00 -8.08 -20.05
C ALA A 73 27.08 -7.30 -20.81
N GLN A 74 28.04 -6.67 -20.13
CA GLN A 74 29.17 -5.98 -20.75
C GLN A 74 30.44 -6.84 -20.85
N ASP A 75 30.54 -7.92 -20.07
CA ASP A 75 31.70 -8.84 -20.03
C ASP A 75 31.49 -10.14 -20.85
N GLY A 76 30.34 -10.30 -21.52
CA GLY A 76 30.02 -11.44 -22.40
C GLY A 76 29.84 -11.03 -23.85
#